data_AF-A0A7X0FKX8-F1
#
_entry.id   AF-A0A7X0FKX8-F1
#
_cell.length_a   1.000
_cell.length_b   1.000
_cell.length_c   1.000
_cell.angle_alpha   90.00
_cell.angle_beta   90.00
_cell.angle_gamma   90.00
#
_symmetry.space_group_name_H-M   'P 1'
#
loop_
_entity.id
_entity.type
_entity.pdbx_description
1 polymer ?
#
loop_
_entity_poly.entity_id
_entity_poly.type
_entity_poly.pdbx_seq_one_letter_code
_entity_poly.pdbx_strand_id
1 'polypeptide(L)' 'MLESIPTELPWLLCIAFVAGLVDAAVGGGGLIQLPGLFATLPQQAPAVVLGTNKFSAMAGTGTAAWRYARHVRLP' A
#
# COMPACT_ATOMS: atom_id res chain seq x y z
N MET A 1 5.66 -21.89 -19.72
CA MET A 1 4.59 -20.96 -19.28
C MET A 1 4.67 -20.56 -17.80
N LEU A 2 5.26 -21.35 -16.89
CA LEU A 2 5.51 -20.95 -15.49
C LEU A 2 6.80 -20.13 -15.27
N GLU A 3 7.70 -20.10 -16.27
CA GLU A 3 9.00 -19.39 -16.20
C GLU A 3 8.91 -17.86 -16.31
N SER A 4 7.71 -17.32 -16.51
CA SER A 4 7.47 -15.89 -16.71
C SER A 4 6.86 -15.19 -15.50
N ILE A 5 6.69 -15.89 -14.37
CA ILE A 5 6.25 -15.26 -13.12
C ILE A 5 7.48 -14.64 -12.47
N PRO A 6 7.62 -13.30 -12.45
CA PRO A 6 8.70 -12.66 -11.73
C PRO A 6 8.61 -13.07 -10.25
N THR A 7 9.71 -13.61 -9.72
CA THR A 7 9.87 -14.07 -8.32
C THR A 7 9.55 -12.98 -7.30
N GLU A 8 9.56 -11.73 -7.72
CA GLU A 8 9.28 -10.55 -6.91
C GLU A 8 7.79 -10.38 -6.58
N LEU A 9 6.88 -10.95 -7.39
CA LEU A 9 5.42 -10.82 -7.21
C LEU A 9 4.90 -11.30 -5.85
N PRO A 10 5.20 -12.53 -5.38
CA PRO A 10 4.72 -12.99 -4.08
C PRO A 10 5.22 -12.11 -2.93
N TRP A 11 6.45 -11.61 -3.03
CA TRP A 11 7.03 -10.72 -2.03
C TRP A 11 6.34 -9.35 -2.00
N LEU A 12 6.14 -8.75 -3.18
CA LEU A 12 5.38 -7.51 -3.37
C LEU A 12 3.96 -7.62 -2.83
N LEU A 13 3.30 -8.76 -3.06
CA LEU A 13 1.93 -9.01 -2.59
C LEU A 13 1.88 -9.06 -1.05
N CYS A 14 2.83 -9.76 -0.41
CA CYS A 14 2.93 -9.81 1.04
C CYS A 14 3.19 -8.42 1.65
N ILE A 15 4.12 -7.65 1.08
CA ILE A 15 4.43 -6.29 1.55
C ILE A 15 3.21 -5.37 1.38
N ALA A 16 2.54 -5.42 0.22
CA ALA A 16 1.35 -4.62 -0.04
C ALA A 16 0.20 -4.96 0.92
N PHE A 17 0.01 -6.25 1.22
CA PHE A 17 -1.01 -6.71 2.17
C PHE A 17 -0.73 -6.22 3.60
N VAL A 18 0.50 -6.39 4.10
CA VAL A 18 0.90 -5.93 5.44
C VAL A 18 0.85 -4.41 5.53
N ALA A 19 1.36 -3.70 4.53
CA ALA A 19 1.30 -2.24 4.49
C ALA A 19 -0.16 -1.73 4.48
N GLY A 20 -1.05 -2.36 3.71
CA GLY A 20 -2.48 -2.02 3.69
C GLY A 20 -3.19 -2.35 5.01
N LEU A 21 -2.84 -3.45 5.66
CA LEU A 21 -3.37 -3.81 6.98
C LEU A 21 -2.97 -2.78 8.05
N VAL A 22 -1.71 -2.34 8.04
CA VAL A 22 -1.21 -1.32 8.97
C VAL A 22 -1.81 0.06 8.66
N ASP A 23 -1.96 0.42 7.38
CA ASP A 23 -2.61 1.67 6.98
C ASP A 23 -4.06 1.74 7.45
N ALA A 24 -4.77 0.61 7.41
CA ALA A 24 -6.15 0.51 7.90
C ALA A 24 -6.26 0.50 9.44
N ALA A 25 -5.20 0.11 10.16
CA ALA A 25 -5.20 -0.04 11.62
C ALA A 25 -4.77 1.22 12.37
N VAL A 26 -3.70 1.89 11.91
CA VAL A 26 -3.04 3.00 12.63
C VAL A 26 -2.89 4.25 11.76
N GLY A 27 -2.98 4.10 10.43
CA GLY A 27 -2.65 5.15 9.45
C GLY A 27 -1.14 5.35 9.31
N GLY A 28 -0.63 5.31 8.07
CA GLY A 28 0.81 5.49 7.80
C GLY A 28 1.49 4.30 7.13
N GLY A 29 0.73 3.40 6.50
CA GLY A 29 1.28 2.20 5.82
C GLY A 29 2.25 2.53 4.69
N GLY A 30 2.24 3.77 4.17
CA GLY A 30 3.22 4.24 3.20
C GLY A 30 4.67 4.25 3.71
N LEU A 31 4.91 4.31 5.03
CA LEU A 31 6.24 4.16 5.61
C LEU A 31 6.78 2.73 5.50
N ILE A 32 5.91 1.73 5.36
CA ILE A 32 6.26 0.32 5.11
C ILE A 32 6.34 0.07 3.59
N GLN A 33 5.43 0.67 2.83
CA GLN A 33 5.30 0.45 1.40
C GLN A 33 6.43 1.11 0.58
N LEU A 34 6.93 2.29 0.99
CA LEU A 34 8.06 2.96 0.34
C LEU A 34 9.36 2.15 0.38
N PRO A 35 9.88 1.72 1.55
CA PRO A 35 11.10 0.92 1.59
C PRO A 35 10.93 -0.42 0.89
N GLY A 36 9.73 -1.04 0.96
CA GLY A 36 9.41 -2.23 0.19
C GLY A 36 9.49 -2.01 -1.33
N LEU A 37 8.83 -0.96 -1.83
CA LEU A 37 8.87 -0.62 -3.25
C LEU A 37 10.28 -0.26 -3.72
N PHE A 38 11.03 0.55 -2.97
CA PHE A 38 12.42 0.88 -3.31
C PHE A 38 13.34 -0.34 -3.29
N ALA A 39 13.12 -1.30 -2.38
CA ALA A 39 13.89 -2.55 -2.34
C ALA A 39 13.58 -3.46 -3.53
N THR A 40 12.32 -3.53 -3.97
CA THR A 40 11.89 -4.39 -5.10
C THR A 40 12.05 -3.75 -6.47
N LEU A 41 12.01 -2.42 -6.56
CA LEU A 41 12.04 -1.66 -7.81
C LEU A 41 13.11 -0.56 -7.77
N PRO A 42 14.40 -0.91 -7.59
CA PRO A 42 15.48 0.06 -7.43
C PRO A 42 15.80 0.87 -8.70
N GLN A 43 15.34 0.42 -9.87
CA GLN A 43 15.59 1.06 -11.18
C GLN A 43 14.46 2.00 -11.64
N GLN A 44 13.32 2.02 -10.93
CA GLN A 44 12.21 2.90 -11.29
C GLN A 44 12.43 4.33 -10.82
N ALA A 45 11.96 5.30 -11.62
CA ALA A 45 12.01 6.71 -11.24
C ALA A 45 11.30 6.94 -9.89
N PRO A 46 11.90 7.69 -8.95
CA PRO A 46 11.32 7.92 -7.62
C PRO A 46 9.91 8.52 -7.66
N ALA A 47 9.60 9.31 -8.69
CA ALA A 47 8.28 9.87 -8.92
C ALA A 47 7.19 8.80 -9.13
N VAL A 48 7.52 7.69 -9.82
CA VAL A 48 6.59 6.57 -10.04
C VAL A 48 6.34 5.83 -8.73
N VAL A 49 7.41 5.53 -7.98
CA VAL A 49 7.34 4.85 -6.68
C VAL A 49 6.51 5.66 -5.66
N LEU A 50 6.75 6.96 -5.58
CA LEU A 50 6.00 7.87 -4.72
C LEU A 50 4.53 8.00 -5.17
N GLY A 51 4.28 8.03 -6.48
CA GLY A 51 2.93 8.06 -7.05
C GLY A 51 2.11 6.82 -6.68
N THR A 52 2.70 5.63 -6.83
CA THR A 52 2.07 4.36 -6.43
C THR A 52 1.74 4.32 -4.93
N ASN A 53 2.67 4.76 -4.08
CA ASN A 53 2.46 4.83 -2.64
C ASN A 53 1.32 5.81 -2.27
N LYS A 54 1.25 6.98 -2.92
CA LYS A 54 0.18 7.96 -2.69
C LYS A 54 -1.19 7.45 -3.12
N PHE A 55 -1.26 6.72 -4.23
CA PHE A 55 -2.49 6.09 -4.69
C PHE A 55 -3.01 5.05 -3.68
N SER A 56 -2.11 4.20 -3.14
CA SER A 56 -2.46 3.24 -2.09
C SER A 56 -2.95 3.93 -0.81
N ALA A 57 -2.26 4.99 -0.35
CA ALA A 57 -2.66 5.76 0.83
C ALA A 57 -4.02 6.46 0.68
N MET A 58 -4.37 6.91 -0.52
CA MET A 58 -5.68 7.52 -0.79
C MET A 58 -6.81 6.51 -0.66
N ALA A 59 -6.60 5.27 -1.12
CA ALA A 59 -7.55 4.18 -0.93
C ALA A 59 -7.73 3.83 0.56
N GLY A 60 -6.62 3.71 1.30
CA GLY A 60 -6.65 3.44 2.75
C GLY A 60 -7.40 4.53 3.53
N THR A 61 -7.08 5.80 3.26
CA THR A 61 -7.80 6.96 3.85
C THR A 61 -9.28 6.94 3.51
N GLY A 62 -9.64 6.63 2.25
CA GLY A 62 -11.03 6.52 1.81
C GLY A 62 -11.81 5.43 2.54
N THR A 63 -11.18 4.26 2.78
CA THR A 63 -11.79 3.17 3.56
C THR A 63 -11.96 3.54 5.03
N ALA A 64 -11.01 4.25 5.63
CA ALA A 64 -11.09 4.75 6.99
C ALA A 64 -12.22 5.79 7.15
N ALA A 65 -12.30 6.74 6.21
CA ALA A 65 -13.38 7.73 6.15
C ALA A 65 -14.76 7.06 5.98
N TRP A 66 -14.87 6.04 5.12
CA TRP A 66 -16.10 5.28 4.94
C TRP A 66 -16.49 4.49 6.19
N ARG A 67 -15.53 3.84 6.86
CA ARG A 67 -15.76 3.15 8.14
C ARG A 67 -16.23 4.11 9.22
N TYR A 68 -15.57 5.28 9.32
CA TYR A 68 -15.94 6.35 10.25
C TYR A 68 -17.38 6.81 10.00
N ALA A 69 -17.72 7.13 8.74
CA ALA A 69 -19.08 7.55 8.37
C ALA A 69 -20.16 6.51 8.67
N ARG A 70 -19.83 5.21 8.64
CA ARG A 70 -20.76 4.12 8.97
C ARG A 70 -20.89 3.83 10.47
N HIS A 71 -19.82 3.97 11.24
CA HIS A 71 -19.78 3.55 12.65
C HIS A 71 -20.00 4.71 13.62
N VAL A 72 -19.73 5.95 13.21
CA VAL A 72 -19.94 7.11 14.06
C VAL A 72 -21.34 7.65 13.83
N ARG A 73 -22.20 7.47 14.82
CA ARG A 73 -23.45 8.24 14.93
C ARG A 73 -23.09 9.61 15.48
N LEU A 74 -23.15 10.62 14.63
CA LEU A 74 -23.05 12.01 15.04
C LEU A 74 -24.26 12.32 15.96
N PRO A 75 -24.03 12.90 17.14
CA PRO A 75 -25.10 13.31 18.05
C PRO A 75 -25.98 14.40 17.44
#